data_AF-A0A182XVV8-F1
#
_entry.id   AF-A0A182XVV8-F1
#
_cell.length_a   1.000
_cell.length_b   1.000
_cell.length_c   1.000
_cell.angle_alpha   90.00
_cell.angle_beta   90.00
_cell.angle_gamma   90.00
#
_symmetry.space_group_name_H-M   'P 1'
#
loop_
_entity.id
_entity.type
_entity.pdbx_description
1 polymer ?
#
loop_
_entity_poly.entity_id
_entity_poly.type
_entity_poly.pdbx_seq_one_letter_code
_entity_poly.pdbx_strand_id
1 'polypeptide(L)'
;MKFSVTVLFLIVFLSLAMLSNSVNLRGETYRRVRRTMGAGGSYINCLAIGNSSQRICSYDLGLLEAIEQRQKNGSRPCPEGKVFRRQCNVCKCVHGGGFECSTDLCGEDFFHTSGLPRFW
;
A
#
# COMPACT_ATOMS: atom_id res chain seq x y z
N MET A 1 49.65 -29.43 -23.23
CA MET A 1 48.93 -28.24 -22.72
C MET A 1 47.98 -28.69 -21.62
N LYS A 2 48.36 -28.54 -20.34
CA LYS A 2 47.52 -28.91 -19.19
C LYS A 2 46.90 -27.61 -18.65
N PHE A 3 45.69 -27.30 -19.08
CA PHE A 3 44.92 -26.20 -18.48
C PHE A 3 44.55 -26.63 -17.06
N SER A 4 45.11 -25.93 -16.08
CA SER A 4 44.97 -26.26 -14.67
C SER A 4 43.51 -26.11 -14.24
N VAL A 5 42.93 -27.21 -13.76
CA VAL A 5 41.55 -27.31 -13.23
C VAL A 5 41.27 -26.23 -12.18
N THR A 6 42.30 -25.72 -11.51
CA THR A 6 42.23 -24.60 -10.57
C THR A 6 41.73 -23.29 -11.18
N VAL A 7 42.02 -23.02 -12.46
CA VAL A 7 41.57 -21.78 -13.13
C VAL A 7 40.08 -21.85 -13.44
N LEU A 8 39.56 -23.03 -13.81
CA LEU A 8 38.12 -23.21 -14.05
C LEU A 8 37.30 -23.08 -12.77
N PHE A 9 37.78 -23.64 -11.65
CA PHE A 9 37.09 -23.50 -10.36
C PHE A 9 37.04 -22.05 -9.86
N LEU A 10 38.10 -21.26 -10.08
CA LEU A 10 38.13 -19.84 -9.74
C LEU A 10 37.13 -19.01 -10.55
N ILE A 11 36.96 -19.31 -11.85
CA ILE A 11 35.99 -18.62 -12.71
C ILE A 11 34.55 -18.98 -12.32
N VAL A 12 34.29 -20.25 -11.96
CA VAL A 12 32.97 -20.69 -11.46
C VAL A 12 32.66 -20.07 -10.09
N PHE A 13 33.63 -19.98 -9.17
CA PHE A 13 33.42 -19.31 -7.88
C PHE A 13 33.22 -17.80 -8.02
N LEU A 14 33.94 -17.12 -8.92
CA LEU A 14 33.72 -15.69 -9.18
C LEU A 14 32.34 -15.40 -9.79
N SER A 15 31.81 -16.31 -10.61
CA SER A 15 30.49 -16.15 -11.22
C SER A 15 29.33 -16.45 -10.25
N LEU A 16 29.51 -17.37 -9.30
CA LEU A 16 28.51 -17.57 -8.23
C LEU A 16 28.46 -16.40 -7.23
N ALA A 17 29.58 -15.73 -6.95
CA ALA A 17 29.59 -14.58 -6.03
C ALA A 17 28.84 -13.35 -6.57
N MET A 18 28.59 -13.29 -7.89
CA MET A 18 27.90 -12.17 -8.54
C MET A 18 26.38 -12.39 -8.69
N LEU A 19 25.84 -13.56 -8.32
CA LEU A 19 24.40 -13.84 -8.40
C LEU A 19 23.62 -13.56 -7.11
N SER A 20 24.28 -13.30 -5.99
CA SER A 20 23.63 -13.02 -4.70
C SER A 20 23.83 -11.57 -4.30
N ASN A 21 22.97 -10.69 -4.82
CA ASN A 21 22.31 -9.60 -4.09
C ASN A 21 21.76 -8.55 -5.07
N SER A 22 20.71 -8.90 -5.78
CA SER A 22 19.69 -7.93 -6.15
C SER A 22 18.48 -8.09 -5.22
N VAL A 23 18.72 -7.89 -3.91
CA VAL A 23 17.62 -7.44 -3.06
C VAL A 23 17.28 -6.06 -3.60
N ASN A 24 16.27 -6.01 -4.47
CA ASN A 24 15.54 -4.80 -4.79
C ASN A 24 14.92 -4.31 -3.48
N LEU A 25 15.72 -3.61 -2.67
CA LEU A 25 15.24 -2.62 -1.73
C LEU A 25 14.72 -1.47 -2.56
N ARG A 26 13.61 -1.71 -3.27
CA ARG A 26 12.63 -0.68 -3.56
C ARG A 26 11.96 -0.37 -2.23
N GLY A 27 12.75 0.23 -1.33
CA GLY A 27 12.23 1.07 -0.28
C GLY A 27 11.61 2.28 -0.95
N GLU A 28 10.50 2.06 -1.66
CA GLU A 28 9.50 3.10 -1.79
C GLU A 28 9.18 3.44 -0.34
N THR A 29 9.68 4.59 0.09
CA THR A 29 9.33 5.23 1.34
C THR A 29 7.81 5.33 1.30
N TYR A 30 7.11 4.31 1.82
CA TYR A 30 5.66 4.31 1.98
C TYR A 30 5.40 5.49 2.88
N ARG A 31 5.07 6.64 2.29
CA ARG A 31 4.89 7.89 3.00
C ARG A 31 3.61 7.74 3.82
N ARG A 32 3.76 7.21 5.02
CA ARG A 32 2.67 6.96 5.97
C ARG A 32 2.19 8.31 6.45
N VAL A 33 1.05 8.75 5.93
CA VAL A 33 0.33 9.89 6.46
C VAL A 33 -0.90 9.36 7.17
N ARG A 34 -0.82 9.27 8.51
CA ARG A 34 -1.96 8.99 9.36
C ARG A 34 -2.56 10.31 9.81
N ARG A 35 -3.85 10.51 9.54
CA ARG A 35 -4.60 11.68 10.03
C ARG A 35 -5.73 11.19 10.92
N THR A 36 -5.86 11.82 12.08
CA THR A 36 -6.99 11.63 12.98
C THR A 36 -7.87 12.87 12.84
N MET A 37 -9.15 12.67 12.53
CA MET A 37 -10.13 13.74 12.43
C MET A 37 -11.26 13.45 13.40
N GLY A 38 -11.74 14.48 14.12
CA GLY A 38 -12.82 14.32 15.09
C GLY A 38 -12.69 15.30 16.26
N ALA A 39 -13.71 15.30 17.12
CA ALA A 39 -13.74 16.05 18.36
C ALA A 39 -14.36 15.18 19.47
N GLY A 40 -13.89 15.34 20.71
CA GLY A 40 -14.35 14.54 21.85
C GLY A 40 -13.99 13.05 21.70
N GLY A 41 -14.99 12.17 21.83
CA GLY A 41 -14.81 10.70 21.81
C GLY A 41 -14.93 10.03 20.45
N SER A 42 -15.22 10.77 19.37
CA SER A 42 -15.43 10.20 18.03
C SER A 42 -14.33 10.64 17.08
N TYR A 43 -13.36 9.76 16.86
CA TYR A 43 -12.23 10.00 15.98
C TYR A 43 -12.20 9.00 14.82
N ILE A 44 -12.09 9.50 13.60
CA ILE A 44 -11.82 8.68 12.42
C ILE A 44 -10.34 8.78 12.07
N ASN A 45 -9.72 7.64 11.81
CA ASN A 45 -8.33 7.57 11.36
C ASN A 45 -8.31 7.32 9.86
N CYS A 46 -7.43 8.02 9.14
CA CYS A 46 -7.24 7.84 7.71
C CYS A 46 -5.79 7.48 7.38
N LEU A 47 -5.63 6.50 6.50
CA LEU A 47 -4.38 6.00 5.93
C LEU A 47 -4.30 6.38 4.45
N ALA A 48 -3.21 7.04 4.05
CA ALA A 48 -2.83 7.21 2.64
C ALA A 48 -1.82 6.12 2.25
N ILE A 49 -1.96 5.56 1.05
CA ILE A 49 -1.15 4.44 0.56
C ILE A 49 -0.32 4.90 -0.63
N GLY A 50 1.01 4.87 -0.48
CA GLY A 50 1.94 5.34 -1.50
C GLY A 50 1.74 6.83 -1.85
N ASN A 51 1.83 7.15 -3.13
CA ASN A 51 1.54 8.50 -3.65
C ASN A 51 0.08 8.66 -4.15
N SER A 52 -0.81 7.73 -3.78
CA SER A 52 -2.22 7.82 -4.17
C SER A 52 -2.92 8.94 -3.39
N SER A 53 -3.76 9.71 -4.09
CA SER A 53 -4.67 10.66 -3.46
C SER A 53 -5.76 9.97 -2.63
N GLN A 54 -5.98 8.68 -2.86
CA GLN A 54 -7.02 7.91 -2.21
C GLN A 54 -6.66 7.61 -0.77
N ARG A 55 -7.57 7.96 0.14
CA ARG A 55 -7.44 7.72 1.58
C ARG A 55 -8.43 6.65 2.01
N ILE A 56 -7.94 5.73 2.83
CA ILE A 56 -8.75 4.73 3.51
C ILE A 56 -8.98 5.21 4.93
N CYS A 57 -10.24 5.35 5.34
CA CYS A 57 -10.61 5.88 6.65
C CYS A 57 -11.46 4.87 7.43
N SER A 58 -11.19 4.71 8.71
CA SER A 58 -11.99 3.88 9.61
C SER A 58 -11.89 4.36 11.06
N TYR A 59 -12.92 4.05 11.84
CA TYR A 59 -12.91 4.17 13.30
C TYR A 59 -12.14 3.00 13.95
N ASP A 60 -12.05 1.86 13.26
CA ASP A 60 -11.31 0.68 13.71
C ASP A 60 -9.83 0.82 13.31
N LEU A 61 -8.98 1.06 14.31
CA LEU A 61 -7.53 1.17 14.09
C LEU A 61 -6.91 -0.18 13.67
N GLY A 62 -7.34 -1.28 14.26
CA GLY A 62 -6.82 -2.61 13.91
C GLY A 62 -7.09 -2.96 12.45
N LEU A 63 -8.23 -2.51 11.91
CA LEU A 63 -8.54 -2.63 10.48
C LEU A 63 -7.54 -1.86 9.61
N LEU A 64 -7.23 -0.61 9.96
CA LEU A 64 -6.29 0.21 9.18
C LEU A 64 -4.88 -0.37 9.22
N GLU A 65 -4.44 -0.86 10.38
CA GLU A 65 -3.15 -1.52 10.53
C GLU A 65 -3.09 -2.83 9.74
N ALA A 66 -4.16 -3.62 9.76
CA ALA A 66 -4.26 -4.83 8.94
C ALA A 66 -4.17 -4.49 7.45
N ILE A 67 -4.90 -3.48 6.97
CA ILE A 67 -4.84 -3.04 5.56
C ILE A 67 -3.41 -2.58 5.19
N GLU A 68 -2.75 -1.80 6.05
CA GLU A 68 -1.38 -1.31 5.81
C GLU A 68 -0.36 -2.45 5.75
N GLN A 69 -0.35 -3.33 6.74
CA GLN A 69 0.60 -4.44 6.83
C GLN A 69 0.48 -5.39 5.65
N ARG A 70 -0.76 -5.70 5.25
CA ARG A 70 -1.08 -6.60 4.14
C ARG A 70 -0.57 -6.04 2.81
N GLN A 71 -0.70 -4.73 2.60
CA GLN A 71 -0.18 -4.05 1.41
C GLN A 71 1.36 -4.07 1.33
N LYS A 72 2.06 -3.86 2.46
CA LYS A 72 3.53 -3.95 2.49
C LYS A 72 4.03 -5.35 2.14
N ASN A 73 3.30 -6.38 2.55
CA ASN A 73 3.68 -7.78 2.32
C ASN A 73 3.23 -8.31 0.94
N GLY A 74 2.64 -7.47 0.08
CA GLY A 74 2.15 -7.88 -1.25
C GLY A 74 0.95 -8.83 -1.23
N SER A 75 0.37 -9.10 -0.06
CA SER A 75 -0.74 -10.03 0.13
C SER A 75 -2.02 -9.23 0.38
N ARG A 76 -2.93 -9.19 -0.60
CA ARG A 76 -4.30 -8.72 -0.39
C ARG A 76 -5.07 -9.86 0.29
N PRO A 77 -5.21 -9.84 1.63
CA PRO A 77 -6.58 -9.55 2.06
C PRO A 77 -6.70 -8.62 3.26
N CYS A 78 -7.57 -7.62 3.12
CA CYS A 78 -8.16 -6.98 4.26
C CYS A 78 -9.10 -7.97 4.99
N PRO A 79 -9.34 -7.81 6.31
CA PRO A 79 -10.13 -8.78 7.06
C PRO A 79 -11.56 -8.84 6.55
N GLU A 80 -12.02 -10.03 6.15
CA GLU A 80 -13.33 -10.24 5.54
C GLU A 80 -14.47 -9.67 6.41
N GLY A 81 -15.46 -9.06 5.76
CA GLY A 81 -16.64 -8.49 6.43
C GLY A 81 -16.42 -7.11 7.06
N LYS A 82 -15.16 -6.66 7.24
CA LYS A 82 -14.89 -5.32 7.78
C LYS A 82 -15.29 -4.22 6.80
N VAL A 83 -15.84 -3.14 7.36
CA VAL A 83 -16.30 -1.96 6.62
C VAL A 83 -15.39 -0.78 6.91
N PHE A 84 -15.07 -0.01 5.88
CA PHE A 84 -14.26 1.19 5.95
C PHE A 84 -14.73 2.19 4.88
N ARG A 85 -14.18 3.40 4.88
CA ARG A 85 -14.42 4.38 3.82
C ARG A 85 -13.21 4.53 2.94
N ARG A 86 -13.40 4.60 1.63
CA ARG A 86 -12.37 5.02 0.67
C ARG A 86 -12.86 6.30 0.02
N GLN A 87 -12.20 7.41 0.34
CA GLN A 87 -12.75 8.75 0.06
C GLN A 87 -14.16 8.87 0.69
N CYS A 88 -15.18 9.23 -0.08
CA CYS A 88 -16.57 9.29 0.38
C CYS A 88 -17.26 7.91 0.40
N ASN A 89 -16.82 7.00 -0.47
CA ASN A 89 -17.47 5.71 -0.69
C ASN A 89 -17.31 4.76 0.50
N VAL A 90 -18.36 3.98 0.76
CA VAL A 90 -18.35 2.93 1.79
C VAL A 90 -17.88 1.64 1.15
N CYS A 91 -16.87 1.01 1.72
CA CYS A 91 -16.26 -0.20 1.22
C CYS A 91 -16.36 -1.33 2.24
N LYS A 92 -16.56 -2.56 1.74
CA LYS A 92 -16.52 -3.79 2.50
C LYS A 92 -15.38 -4.68 1.99
N CYS A 93 -14.69 -5.30 2.92
CA CYS A 93 -13.76 -6.39 2.64
C CYS A 93 -14.53 -7.63 2.22
N VAL A 94 -14.34 -8.06 0.98
CA VAL A 94 -14.93 -9.29 0.46
C VAL A 94 -13.95 -10.45 0.57
N HIS A 95 -14.48 -11.66 0.40
CA HIS A 95 -13.67 -12.87 0.34
C HIS A 95 -12.56 -12.75 -0.72
N GLY A 96 -11.38 -13.32 -0.44
CA GLY A 96 -10.22 -13.20 -1.32
C GLY A 96 -9.51 -11.85 -1.26
N GLY A 97 -9.90 -10.96 -0.34
CA GLY A 97 -9.14 -9.75 -0.06
C GLY A 97 -9.39 -8.55 -0.96
N GLY A 98 -10.41 -8.64 -1.80
CA GLY A 98 -10.92 -7.53 -2.60
C GLY A 98 -11.67 -6.50 -1.77
N PHE A 99 -11.97 -5.37 -2.41
CA PHE A 99 -12.83 -4.33 -1.86
C PHE A 99 -14.06 -4.21 -2.75
N GLU A 100 -15.23 -4.26 -2.15
CA GLU A 100 -16.49 -3.89 -2.78
C GLU A 100 -16.93 -2.55 -2.21
N CYS A 101 -17.02 -1.52 -3.04
CA CYS A 101 -17.32 -0.16 -2.61
C CYS A 101 -18.59 0.37 -3.29
N SER A 102 -19.30 1.28 -2.63
CA SER A 102 -20.26 2.15 -3.32
C SER A 102 -19.55 2.97 -4.42
N THR A 103 -20.35 3.45 -5.37
CA THR A 103 -19.88 4.20 -6.55
C THR A 103 -20.40 5.63 -6.54
N ASP A 104 -20.55 6.21 -5.35
CA ASP A 104 -20.93 7.58 -5.17
C ASP A 104 -19.83 8.50 -5.71
N LEU A 105 -20.25 9.60 -6.33
CA LEU A 105 -19.34 10.63 -6.80
C LEU A 105 -18.91 11.48 -5.59
N CYS A 106 -17.61 11.55 -5.35
CA CYS A 106 -17.06 12.29 -4.24
C CYS A 106 -16.84 13.75 -4.62
N GLY A 107 -17.02 14.69 -3.69
CA GLY A 107 -16.73 16.10 -3.96
C GLY A 107 -15.29 16.35 -4.45
N GLU A 108 -14.34 15.52 -4.03
CA GLU A 108 -12.94 15.54 -4.49
C GLU A 108 -12.79 15.32 -6.01
N ASP A 109 -13.78 14.67 -6.64
CA ASP A 109 -13.83 14.40 -8.08
C ASP A 109 -14.14 15.68 -8.88
N PHE A 110 -14.84 16.63 -8.26
CA PHE A 110 -15.25 17.89 -8.89
C PHE A 110 -14.44 19.09 -8.42
N PHE A 111 -13.89 19.06 -7.20
CA PHE A 111 -13.22 20.19 -6.58
C PHE A 111 -11.76 19.88 -6.24
N HIS A 112 -10.89 20.87 -6.44
CA HIS A 112 -9.53 20.87 -5.88
C HIS A 112 -9.58 21.03 -4.36
N THR A 113 -8.48 20.71 -3.68
CA THR A 113 -8.34 20.99 -2.24
C THR A 113 -8.40 22.48 -1.90
N SER A 114 -8.26 23.36 -2.90
CA SER A 114 -8.48 24.80 -2.79
C SER A 114 -9.96 25.21 -2.84
N GLY A 115 -10.88 24.27 -3.10
CA GLY A 115 -12.31 24.54 -3.25
C GLY A 115 -12.72 24.99 -4.66
N LEU A 116 -11.78 25.12 -5.60
CA LEU A 116 -12.09 25.48 -6.98
C LEU A 116 -12.60 24.27 -7.77
N PRO A 117 -13.57 24.43 -8.69
CA PRO A 117 -13.96 23.37 -9.61
C PRO A 117 -12.77 22.93 -10.48
N ARG A 118 -12.71 21.63 -10.81
CA ARG A 118 -11.69 21.04 -11.69
C ARG A 118 -11.98 21.22 -13.18
N PHE A 119 -13.25 21.41 -13.52
CA PHE A 119 -13.76 21.35 -14.89
C PHE A 119 -14.17 22.73 -15.44
N TRP A 120 -13.68 23.82 -14.82
CA TRP A 120 -14.01 25.20 -15.16
C TRP A 120 -12.73 25.99 -15.37
#